data_AF-A0A397IRZ5-F1
#
_entry.id   AF-A0A397IRZ5-F1
#
_cell.length_a   1.000
_cell.length_b   1.000
_cell.length_c   1.000
_cell.angle_alpha   90.00
_cell.angle_beta   90.00
_cell.angle_gamma   90.00
#
_symmetry.space_group_name_H-M   'P 1'
#
loop_
_entity.id
_entity.type
_entity.pdbx_description
1 polymer ?
#
loop_
_entity_poly.entity_id
_entity_poly.type
_entity_poly.pdbx_seq_one_letter_code
_entity_poly.pdbx_strand_id
1 'polypeptide(L)'
;MRSSVFRITLYIKLVRYKNRFKLTNQLRPYTVKSTGTRPISEVKPLMAQSVLWLGTTWEYWTKEMQKSRRQKKLERKQLQCREAQATNYATKTPFRDAERNFKSRLPPPNFSNVFDFDNIEDCSAEIKNKIVQVDLSNDLDKEEYKKLFGQFDEIDEKRDLNRKKAYLIKDFPGFIFIRNPFTPEAQKYIIKRCLKDFAKYPNKSNLDTHYALPKEGIWKLHEKVYNGQLNENDSEFYVPLKAFVKEENTEQYNNDDVDESLNIQDNQDVNNQCNNHNNNNRCNNNNNNNNNQCNNNNNNLEKSEPSPSPTVPILSPSELMRKLRWITLGYQYHWPTKTYHLDRQLKFPQDIDNLTTAVVKVIDGIKLPDDDNFIHKYEVSKWKPEAGVINYYQLKDNLMAHVDKSEINMDSPLISFSFGHTCIFLIGGLTREVAPIAIYLRSGDISIMCGIRRACFHGVPRILEGTLPEYLKSNNLKEDSEWDIYANYMSTSRININVRQVF
;
A
#
# COMPACT_ATOMS: atom_id res chain seq x y z
N MET A 1 52.70 34.05 12.89
CA MET A 1 51.58 34.55 13.71
C MET A 1 51.49 36.07 13.56
N ARG A 2 50.28 36.62 13.39
CA ARG A 2 49.91 38.01 13.01
C ARG A 2 49.77 38.29 11.50
N SER A 3 48.77 37.68 10.85
CA SER A 3 48.06 38.29 9.69
C SER A 3 46.71 37.61 9.37
N SER A 4 45.95 37.21 10.40
CA SER A 4 44.66 36.50 10.20
C SER A 4 43.52 36.99 11.10
N VAL A 5 43.71 38.11 11.81
CA VAL A 5 42.74 38.63 12.80
C VAL A 5 42.00 39.90 12.31
N PHE A 6 42.34 40.45 11.14
CA PHE A 6 41.73 41.70 10.65
C PHE A 6 40.59 41.54 9.61
N ARG A 7 40.20 40.31 9.25
CA ARG A 7 39.09 40.07 8.28
C ARG A 7 37.78 39.55 8.89
N ILE A 8 37.67 39.39 10.21
CA ILE A 8 36.45 38.89 10.88
C ILE A 8 35.60 40.02 11.50
N THR A 9 36.15 41.24 11.66
CA THR A 9 35.43 42.33 12.35
C THR A 9 34.51 43.17 11.45
N LEU A 10 34.60 43.05 10.11
CA LEU A 10 33.75 43.83 9.19
C LEU A 10 32.47 43.09 8.76
N TYR A 11 32.43 41.76 8.87
CA TYR A 11 31.26 40.96 8.48
C TYR A 11 30.17 40.91 9.58
N ILE A 12 30.52 41.16 10.85
CA ILE A 12 29.59 41.12 11.99
C ILE A 12 28.80 42.44 12.16
N LYS A 13 29.21 43.55 11.52
CA LYS A 13 28.48 44.84 11.59
C LYS A 13 27.37 45.01 10.53
N LEU A 14 27.38 44.25 9.43
CA LEU A 14 26.35 44.34 8.38
C LEU A 14 25.16 43.40 8.58
N VAL A 15 25.31 42.32 9.36
CA VAL A 15 24.20 41.39 9.69
C VAL A 15 23.31 41.91 10.82
N ARG A 16 23.77 42.89 11.61
CA ARG A 16 22.98 43.52 12.67
C ARG A 16 22.05 44.66 12.22
N TYR A 17 22.15 45.12 10.97
CA TYR A 17 21.33 46.24 10.46
C TYR A 17 20.10 45.83 9.63
N LYS A 18 19.87 44.54 9.38
CA LYS A 18 18.70 44.05 8.61
C LYS A 18 17.52 43.54 9.45
N ASN A 19 17.59 43.59 10.79
CA ASN A 19 16.51 43.13 11.69
C ASN A 19 15.70 44.25 12.37
N ARG A 20 15.71 45.46 11.81
CA ARG A 20 14.84 46.56 12.26
C ARG A 20 14.16 47.24 11.08
N PHE A 21 13.22 46.58 10.42
CA PHE A 21 12.09 47.26 9.78
C PHE A 21 10.88 46.33 9.80
N LYS A 22 9.87 46.72 10.60
CA LYS A 22 8.53 46.13 10.61
C LYS A 22 7.91 46.37 9.23
N LEU A 23 7.47 45.30 8.57
CA LEU A 23 6.62 45.37 7.38
C LEU A 23 5.26 45.95 7.79
N THR A 24 5.05 47.24 7.51
CA THR A 24 3.73 47.83 7.38
C THR A 24 3.33 47.74 5.91
N ASN A 25 2.21 47.07 5.65
CA ASN A 25 1.56 47.02 4.34
C ASN A 25 1.23 48.44 3.86
N GLN A 26 1.76 48.84 2.69
CA GLN A 26 1.10 49.72 1.74
C GLN A 26 1.91 49.80 0.43
N LEU A 27 1.27 49.36 -0.66
CA LEU A 27 1.76 49.49 -2.04
C LEU A 27 1.69 50.96 -2.48
N ARG A 28 2.77 51.47 -3.08
CA ARG A 28 2.72 52.56 -4.07
C ARG A 28 3.78 52.35 -5.16
N PRO A 29 3.47 52.59 -6.44
CA PRO A 29 4.42 52.43 -7.54
C PRO A 29 5.25 53.70 -7.74
N TYR A 30 6.54 53.54 -8.05
CA TYR A 30 7.37 54.61 -8.62
C TYR A 30 8.20 54.07 -9.79
N THR A 31 8.08 54.75 -10.93
CA THR A 31 8.80 54.56 -12.18
C THR A 31 10.02 55.49 -12.22
N VAL A 32 11.18 55.00 -12.66
CA VAL A 32 12.31 55.87 -13.06
C VAL A 32 12.92 55.38 -14.37
N LYS A 33 13.19 56.36 -15.24
CA LYS A 33 13.58 56.32 -16.66
C LYS A 33 15.05 55.94 -16.88
N SER A 34 15.31 55.48 -18.11
CA SER A 34 16.59 55.13 -18.73
C SER A 34 17.51 56.32 -19.04
N THR A 35 18.84 56.10 -18.99
CA THR A 35 19.85 56.76 -19.85
C THR A 35 21.07 55.84 -20.02
N GLY A 36 21.56 55.67 -21.27
CA GLY A 36 22.74 54.86 -21.67
C GLY A 36 24.09 55.42 -21.19
N THR A 37 25.26 54.77 -21.37
CA THR A 37 25.95 54.41 -22.64
C THR A 37 27.06 53.32 -22.43
N ARG A 38 27.57 52.73 -23.54
CA ARG A 38 28.41 51.50 -23.74
C ARG A 38 29.97 51.77 -23.74
N PRO A 39 30.88 50.88 -24.24
CA PRO A 39 31.30 49.48 -23.94
C PRO A 39 32.85 49.30 -23.77
N ILE A 40 33.38 48.08 -23.49
CA ILE A 40 34.54 47.41 -24.16
C ILE A 40 35.04 46.11 -23.45
N SER A 41 35.21 45.07 -24.30
CA SER A 41 36.11 43.89 -24.31
C SER A 41 36.20 42.85 -23.17
N GLU A 42 35.68 41.66 -23.48
CA GLU A 42 36.33 40.32 -23.44
C GLU A 42 37.44 40.01 -22.41
N VAL A 43 37.11 39.15 -21.42
CA VAL A 43 37.90 37.96 -21.05
C VAL A 43 36.96 36.86 -20.49
N LYS A 44 36.85 35.74 -21.23
CA LYS A 44 36.37 34.36 -20.91
C LYS A 44 35.60 34.08 -19.58
N PRO A 45 34.40 33.44 -19.62
CA PRO A 45 33.82 32.75 -18.48
C PRO A 45 33.92 31.22 -18.66
N LEU A 46 34.94 30.57 -18.09
CA LEU A 46 34.99 29.09 -18.03
C LEU A 46 35.33 28.53 -16.63
N MET A 47 35.33 29.36 -15.58
CA MET A 47 35.48 28.88 -14.19
C MET A 47 34.48 29.48 -13.19
N ALA A 48 33.54 30.32 -13.63
CA ALA A 48 32.54 30.94 -12.73
C ALA A 48 31.20 30.18 -12.67
N GLN A 49 30.91 29.26 -13.59
CA GLN A 49 29.69 28.45 -13.56
C GLN A 49 29.83 27.17 -12.72
N SER A 50 31.05 26.67 -12.50
CA SER A 50 31.27 25.45 -11.71
C SER A 50 31.20 25.68 -10.19
N VAL A 51 31.41 26.92 -9.72
CA VAL A 51 31.38 27.25 -8.28
C VAL A 51 29.99 27.75 -7.83
N LEU A 52 29.17 28.29 -8.73
CA LEU A 52 27.79 28.71 -8.42
C LEU A 52 26.75 27.57 -8.49
N TRP A 53 27.06 26.45 -9.17
CA TRP A 53 26.16 25.28 -9.24
C TRP A 53 26.38 24.26 -8.09
N LEU A 54 27.60 24.21 -7.53
CA LEU A 54 27.90 23.38 -6.36
C LEU A 54 27.55 24.05 -5.02
N GLY A 55 27.45 25.39 -4.98
CA GLY A 55 27.03 26.12 -3.78
C GLY A 55 25.51 26.19 -3.58
N THR A 56 24.72 26.14 -4.65
CA THR A 56 23.25 26.27 -4.59
C THR A 56 22.53 24.93 -4.42
N THR A 57 23.17 23.81 -4.75
CA THR A 57 22.60 22.46 -4.57
C THR A 57 22.80 21.90 -3.15
N TRP A 58 23.83 22.34 -2.42
CA TRP A 58 24.02 21.98 -1.00
C TRP A 58 23.12 22.81 -0.05
N GLU A 59 22.90 24.10 -0.34
CA GLU A 59 22.00 24.95 0.47
C GLU A 59 20.50 24.59 0.34
N TYR A 60 20.11 23.84 -0.69
CA TYR A 60 18.75 23.31 -0.84
C TYR A 60 18.51 21.97 -0.11
N TRP A 61 19.56 21.26 0.32
CA TRP A 61 19.46 20.02 1.09
C TRP A 61 19.80 20.14 2.58
N THR A 62 20.21 21.32 3.06
CA THR A 62 20.41 21.59 4.50
C THR A 62 19.69 22.86 4.99
N LYS A 63 18.45 23.08 4.55
CA LYS A 63 17.49 23.83 5.38
C LYS A 63 16.70 22.83 6.22
N GLU A 64 17.33 22.29 7.25
CA GLU A 64 16.56 22.01 8.46
C GLU A 64 15.82 23.31 8.80
N MET A 65 14.50 23.33 8.64
CA MET A 65 13.68 24.35 9.28
C MET A 65 14.01 24.29 10.77
N GLN A 66 14.79 25.24 11.26
CA GLN A 66 15.15 25.28 12.68
C GLN A 66 13.85 25.30 13.49
N LYS A 67 13.57 24.20 14.19
CA LYS A 67 12.37 24.03 15.00
C LYS A 67 12.20 25.24 15.91
N SER A 68 10.99 25.80 15.97
CA SER A 68 10.70 26.92 16.88
C SER A 68 10.96 26.53 18.33
N ARG A 69 11.22 27.50 19.21
CA ARG A 69 11.40 27.23 20.66
C ARG A 69 10.21 26.46 21.26
N ARG A 70 8.99 26.72 20.77
CA ARG A 70 7.77 26.01 21.16
C ARG A 70 7.81 24.55 20.68
N GLN A 71 8.20 24.29 19.44
CA GLN A 71 8.35 22.92 18.90
C GLN A 71 9.43 22.14 19.66
N LYS A 72 10.60 22.75 19.93
CA LYS A 72 11.67 22.13 20.73
C LYS A 72 11.22 21.80 22.16
N LYS A 73 10.42 22.69 22.79
CA LYS A 73 9.84 22.44 24.13
C LYS A 73 8.80 21.32 24.11
N LEU A 74 7.93 21.28 23.09
CA LEU A 74 6.93 20.23 22.92
C LEU A 74 7.61 18.87 22.71
N GLU A 75 8.64 18.83 21.87
CA GLU A 75 9.44 17.64 21.59
C GLU A 75 10.13 17.11 22.86
N ARG A 76 10.79 17.97 23.64
CA ARG A 76 11.38 17.58 24.94
C ARG A 76 10.34 17.02 25.91
N LYS A 77 9.17 17.66 26.00
CA LYS A 77 8.08 17.20 26.87
C LYS A 77 7.54 15.84 26.41
N GLN A 78 7.39 15.63 25.10
CA GLN A 78 6.97 14.35 24.54
C GLN A 78 8.02 13.25 24.75
N LEU A 79 9.32 13.57 24.65
CA LEU A 79 10.41 12.64 24.94
C LEU A 79 10.37 12.20 26.41
N GLN A 80 10.28 13.16 27.34
CA GLN A 80 10.19 12.90 28.78
C GLN A 80 8.95 12.09 29.15
N CYS A 81 7.79 12.42 28.58
CA CYS A 81 6.57 11.61 28.78
C CYS A 81 6.73 10.19 28.22
N ARG A 82 7.41 10.01 27.08
CA ARG A 82 7.65 8.70 26.48
C ARG A 82 8.61 7.86 27.32
N GLU A 83 9.71 8.45 27.82
CA GLU A 83 10.65 7.79 28.73
C GLU A 83 9.94 7.36 30.02
N ALA A 84 9.10 8.23 30.59
CA ALA A 84 8.29 7.91 31.76
C ALA A 84 7.20 6.84 31.50
N GLN A 85 6.72 6.70 30.26
CA GLN A 85 5.73 5.68 29.87
C GLN A 85 6.36 4.34 29.44
N ALA A 86 7.65 4.32 29.08
CA ALA A 86 8.38 3.11 28.64
C ALA A 86 8.43 2.01 29.72
N THR A 87 8.23 2.38 31.00
CA THR A 87 8.17 1.46 32.14
C THR A 87 6.79 0.80 32.32
N ASN A 88 5.71 1.31 31.72
CA ASN A 88 4.31 0.95 32.05
C ASN A 88 3.50 0.24 30.95
N TYR A 89 4.07 -0.07 29.78
CA TYR A 89 3.31 -0.73 28.71
C TYR A 89 3.23 -2.26 28.90
N ALA A 90 2.02 -2.76 29.12
CA ALA A 90 1.68 -4.18 29.28
C ALA A 90 1.82 -5.06 28.01
N THR A 91 2.37 -4.55 26.90
CA THR A 91 2.59 -5.32 25.65
C THR A 91 3.93 -4.92 25.00
N LYS A 92 5.03 -5.45 25.54
CA LYS A 92 6.41 -5.25 25.04
C LYS A 92 6.85 -6.46 24.20
N THR A 93 6.22 -6.67 23.04
CA THR A 93 6.77 -7.64 22.09
C THR A 93 7.70 -6.89 21.12
N PRO A 94 8.81 -7.49 20.64
CA PRO A 94 9.68 -6.88 19.65
C PRO A 94 8.95 -6.39 18.40
N PHE A 95 7.92 -7.12 17.96
CA PHE A 95 7.09 -6.67 16.84
C PHE A 95 6.35 -5.36 17.16
N ARG A 96 5.75 -5.26 18.36
CA ARG A 96 5.00 -4.06 18.77
C ARG A 96 5.94 -2.86 18.93
N ASP A 97 7.17 -3.08 19.37
CA ASP A 97 8.18 -2.03 19.47
C ASP A 97 8.60 -1.51 18.09
N ALA A 98 8.79 -2.40 17.12
CA ALA A 98 9.04 -2.01 15.72
C ALA A 98 7.87 -1.20 15.13
N GLU A 99 6.62 -1.63 15.34
CA GLU A 99 5.45 -0.86 14.92
C GLU A 99 5.43 0.55 15.51
N ARG A 100 5.73 0.68 16.81
CA ARG A 100 5.78 1.98 17.50
C ARG A 100 6.90 2.87 16.96
N ASN A 101 8.09 2.31 16.69
CA ASN A 101 9.19 3.04 16.06
C ASN A 101 8.72 3.68 14.75
N PHE A 102 8.20 2.88 13.82
CA PHE A 102 7.81 3.37 12.51
C PHE A 102 6.58 4.29 12.55
N LYS A 103 5.64 4.09 13.47
CA LYS A 103 4.51 5.00 13.70
C LYS A 103 4.93 6.35 14.31
N SER A 104 6.09 6.43 14.94
CA SER A 104 6.55 7.66 15.61
C SER A 104 6.76 8.79 14.60
N ARG A 105 6.26 9.99 14.93
CA ARG A 105 6.59 11.23 14.20
C ARG A 105 7.62 12.09 14.95
N LEU A 106 7.68 11.97 16.27
CA LEU A 106 8.61 12.68 17.15
C LEU A 106 9.06 11.77 18.31
N PRO A 107 10.36 11.40 18.39
CA PRO A 107 11.36 11.54 17.33
C PRO A 107 10.92 10.83 16.03
N PRO A 108 11.46 11.23 14.86
CA PRO A 108 11.23 10.50 13.62
C PRO A 108 11.71 9.04 13.77
N PRO A 109 11.16 8.09 13.01
CA PRO A 109 11.61 6.71 13.08
C PRO A 109 13.06 6.58 12.67
N ASN A 110 13.72 5.58 13.25
CA ASN A 110 14.99 5.11 12.73
C ASN A 110 14.75 4.21 11.51
N PHE A 111 15.36 4.56 10.37
CA PHE A 111 15.31 3.80 9.12
C PHE A 111 16.62 3.05 8.79
N SER A 112 17.66 3.17 9.61
CA SER A 112 18.99 2.58 9.34
C SER A 112 18.98 1.05 9.21
N ASN A 113 17.98 0.39 9.77
CA ASN A 113 17.83 -1.08 9.74
C ASN A 113 16.68 -1.54 8.82
N VAL A 114 16.31 -0.73 7.83
CA VAL A 114 15.30 -1.09 6.82
C VAL A 114 16.00 -1.63 5.59
N PHE A 115 15.59 -2.81 5.13
CA PHE A 115 16.08 -3.41 3.89
C PHE A 115 15.62 -2.56 2.70
N ASP A 116 16.59 -2.12 1.91
CA ASP A 116 16.38 -1.36 0.69
C ASP A 116 17.00 -2.09 -0.51
N PHE A 117 16.19 -2.90 -1.19
CA PHE A 117 16.63 -3.67 -2.35
C PHE A 117 16.95 -2.80 -3.59
N ASP A 118 16.46 -1.56 -3.64
CA ASP A 118 16.78 -0.62 -4.72
C ASP A 118 18.13 0.07 -4.50
N ASN A 119 18.49 0.31 -3.24
CA ASN A 119 19.72 1.02 -2.85
C ASN A 119 20.57 0.17 -1.90
N ILE A 120 20.95 -1.04 -2.36
CA ILE A 120 21.71 -2.02 -1.56
C ILE A 120 23.05 -1.43 -1.09
N GLU A 121 23.68 -0.59 -1.89
CA GLU A 121 24.95 0.07 -1.55
C GLU A 121 24.83 1.08 -0.41
N ASP A 122 23.64 1.66 -0.22
CA ASP A 122 23.35 2.60 0.87
C ASP A 122 22.90 1.89 2.16
N CYS A 123 22.69 0.57 2.10
CA CYS A 123 22.34 -0.23 3.28
C CYS A 123 23.52 -0.38 4.24
N SER A 124 23.22 -0.64 5.51
CA SER A 124 24.25 -1.00 6.49
C SER A 124 24.98 -2.28 6.06
N ALA A 125 26.25 -2.43 6.46
CA ALA A 125 27.03 -3.63 6.16
C ALA A 125 26.33 -4.92 6.63
N GLU A 126 25.62 -4.87 7.76
CA GLU A 126 24.84 -6.01 8.27
C GLU A 126 23.71 -6.39 7.32
N ILE A 127 22.94 -5.43 6.82
CA ILE A 127 21.85 -5.68 5.86
C ILE A 127 22.41 -6.15 4.53
N LYS A 128 23.44 -5.47 4.02
CA LYS A 128 24.07 -5.80 2.74
C LYS A 128 24.54 -7.26 2.71
N ASN A 129 25.13 -7.75 3.79
CA ASN A 129 25.59 -9.13 3.90
C ASN A 129 24.46 -10.18 3.98
N LYS A 130 23.23 -9.75 4.32
CA LYS A 130 22.05 -10.63 4.38
C LYS A 130 21.28 -10.68 3.07
N ILE A 131 21.40 -9.66 2.21
CA ILE A 131 20.72 -9.61 0.91
C ILE A 131 21.43 -10.54 -0.07
N VAL A 132 20.66 -11.41 -0.69
CA VAL A 132 21.14 -12.33 -1.73
C VAL A 132 20.36 -12.06 -3.01
N GLN A 133 21.06 -11.67 -4.07
CA GLN A 133 20.45 -11.51 -5.39
C GLN A 133 20.52 -12.82 -6.15
N VAL A 134 19.41 -13.24 -6.75
CA VAL A 134 19.29 -14.49 -7.51
C VAL A 134 18.65 -14.22 -8.87
N ASP A 135 18.93 -15.07 -9.84
CA ASP A 135 18.25 -15.07 -11.13
C ASP A 135 16.88 -15.73 -11.01
N LEU A 136 15.89 -15.14 -11.68
CA LEU A 136 14.59 -15.77 -11.90
C LEU A 136 14.76 -16.93 -12.89
N SER A 137 13.95 -17.98 -12.76
CA SER A 137 14.03 -19.15 -13.66
C SER A 137 13.61 -18.82 -15.09
N ASN A 138 12.78 -17.79 -15.24
CA ASN A 138 12.37 -17.24 -16.51
C ASN A 138 12.34 -15.71 -16.42
N ASP A 139 12.67 -15.06 -17.51
CA ASP A 139 12.65 -13.62 -17.62
C ASP A 139 11.21 -13.08 -17.69
N LEU A 140 10.90 -12.06 -16.89
CA LEU A 140 9.64 -11.33 -16.96
C LEU A 140 9.53 -10.45 -18.23
N ASP A 141 10.61 -10.31 -19.01
CA ASP A 141 10.62 -9.64 -20.33
C ASP A 141 10.17 -10.51 -21.51
N LYS A 142 9.90 -11.81 -21.30
CA LYS A 142 9.36 -12.65 -22.37
C LYS A 142 8.09 -12.05 -22.98
N GLU A 143 7.92 -12.21 -24.29
CA GLU A 143 6.76 -11.71 -25.05
C GLU A 143 5.40 -12.03 -24.40
N GLU A 144 5.29 -13.21 -23.79
CA GLU A 144 4.08 -13.63 -23.07
C GLU A 144 3.72 -12.74 -21.86
N TYR A 145 4.73 -12.14 -21.21
CA TYR A 145 4.58 -11.33 -20.00
C TYR A 145 4.60 -9.83 -20.26
N LYS A 146 5.00 -9.37 -21.45
CA LYS A 146 4.98 -7.95 -21.85
C LYS A 146 3.59 -7.32 -21.74
N LYS A 147 2.53 -8.10 -21.99
CA LYS A 147 1.13 -7.63 -21.82
C LYS A 147 0.74 -7.40 -20.36
N LEU A 148 1.44 -8.02 -19.42
CA LEU A 148 1.13 -7.97 -17.98
C LEU A 148 1.95 -6.91 -17.27
N PHE A 149 3.26 -6.87 -17.54
CA PHE A 149 4.19 -5.95 -16.89
C PHE A 149 4.51 -4.71 -17.74
N GLY A 150 4.05 -4.66 -18.99
CA GLY A 150 4.35 -3.61 -19.96
C GLY A 150 5.62 -3.89 -20.76
N GLN A 151 5.77 -3.22 -21.90
CA GLN A 151 6.93 -3.32 -22.78
C GLN A 151 7.88 -2.14 -22.54
N PHE A 152 9.16 -2.43 -22.28
CA PHE A 152 10.21 -1.41 -22.30
C PHE A 152 10.80 -1.29 -23.71
N ASP A 153 11.16 -0.07 -24.10
CA ASP A 153 11.99 0.15 -25.28
C ASP A 153 13.43 -0.30 -24.98
N GLU A 154 14.17 -0.74 -26.00
CA GLU A 154 15.51 -1.37 -25.91
C GLU A 154 16.58 -0.52 -25.19
N ILE A 155 16.29 0.74 -24.85
CA ILE A 155 17.24 1.73 -24.30
C ILE A 155 17.25 1.74 -22.76
N ASP A 156 16.32 1.07 -22.07
CA ASP A 156 16.21 1.10 -20.60
C ASP A 156 16.98 -0.05 -19.90
N GLU A 157 18.30 -0.12 -20.12
CA GLU A 157 19.19 -1.18 -19.62
C GLU A 157 19.08 -1.42 -18.09
N LYS A 158 18.78 -0.37 -17.31
CA LYS A 158 18.68 -0.48 -15.85
C LYS A 158 17.38 -1.15 -15.40
N ARG A 159 16.30 -1.05 -16.18
CA ARG A 159 15.01 -1.70 -15.88
C ARG A 159 14.96 -3.16 -16.36
N ASP A 160 15.69 -3.47 -17.41
CA ASP A 160 15.90 -4.84 -17.93
C ASP A 160 16.52 -5.77 -16.86
N LEU A 161 17.40 -5.25 -15.99
CA LEU A 161 17.97 -6.03 -14.88
C LEU A 161 16.96 -6.36 -13.76
N ASN A 162 15.89 -5.58 -13.58
CA ASN A 162 14.90 -5.82 -12.52
C ASN A 162 14.00 -7.02 -12.84
N ARG A 163 13.77 -7.28 -14.13
CA ARG A 163 12.89 -8.35 -14.63
C ARG A 163 13.53 -9.73 -14.68
N LYS A 164 14.85 -9.79 -14.45
CA LYS A 164 15.65 -11.01 -14.43
C LYS A 164 16.04 -11.45 -13.01
N LYS A 165 15.87 -10.59 -12.01
CA LYS A 165 16.42 -10.79 -10.66
C LYS A 165 15.34 -10.78 -9.59
N ALA A 166 15.53 -11.65 -8.60
CA ALA A 166 14.86 -11.58 -7.31
C ALA A 166 15.88 -11.39 -6.19
N TYR A 167 15.37 -11.00 -5.02
CA TYR A 167 16.14 -10.80 -3.81
C TYR A 167 15.59 -11.68 -2.69
N LEU A 168 16.52 -12.33 -2.01
CA LEU A 168 16.29 -13.17 -0.86
C LEU A 168 17.00 -12.56 0.35
N ILE A 169 16.63 -13.04 1.54
CA ILE A 169 17.30 -12.72 2.79
C ILE A 169 17.88 -14.03 3.31
N LYS A 170 19.22 -14.11 3.44
CA LYS A 170 19.98 -15.34 3.74
C LYS A 170 19.41 -16.12 4.93
N ASP A 171 19.13 -15.43 6.03
CA ASP A 171 18.63 -16.04 7.28
C ASP A 171 17.09 -16.07 7.37
N PHE A 172 16.40 -15.76 6.27
CA PHE A 172 14.95 -15.70 6.20
C PHE A 172 14.38 -16.35 4.93
N PRO A 173 14.71 -17.64 4.66
CA PRO A 173 14.25 -18.34 3.47
C PRO A 173 12.72 -18.45 3.45
N GLY A 174 12.14 -18.39 2.25
CA GLY A 174 10.69 -18.42 2.00
C GLY A 174 10.07 -17.03 1.82
N PHE A 175 10.83 -15.95 1.98
CA PHE A 175 10.42 -14.62 1.54
C PHE A 175 11.21 -14.24 0.28
N ILE A 176 10.49 -13.89 -0.79
CA ILE A 176 11.07 -13.52 -2.08
C ILE A 176 10.60 -12.10 -2.41
N PHE A 177 11.53 -11.28 -2.86
CA PHE A 177 11.26 -9.90 -3.26
C PHE A 177 11.64 -9.70 -4.73
N ILE A 178 10.73 -9.16 -5.53
CA ILE A 178 11.00 -8.75 -6.91
C ILE A 178 10.82 -7.24 -6.98
N ARG A 179 11.89 -6.52 -7.33
CA ARG A 179 11.85 -5.07 -7.58
C ARG A 179 10.93 -4.78 -8.75
N ASN A 180 10.23 -3.65 -8.69
CA ASN A 180 9.30 -3.19 -9.72
C ASN A 180 9.62 -3.69 -11.15
N PRO A 181 8.92 -4.74 -11.63
CA PRO A 181 9.04 -5.20 -13.00
C PRO A 181 8.10 -4.45 -13.95
N PHE A 182 7.27 -3.54 -13.47
CA PHE A 182 6.24 -2.88 -14.29
C PHE A 182 6.77 -1.63 -15.01
N THR A 183 6.31 -1.41 -16.24
CA THR A 183 6.36 -0.07 -16.86
C THR A 183 5.39 0.88 -16.16
N PRO A 184 5.60 2.21 -16.27
CA PRO A 184 4.64 3.21 -15.79
C PRO A 184 3.20 2.96 -16.23
N GLU A 185 2.99 2.59 -17.49
CA GLU A 185 1.68 2.36 -18.12
C GLU A 185 1.01 1.13 -17.52
N ALA A 186 1.77 0.05 -17.28
CA ALA A 186 1.24 -1.16 -16.66
C ALA A 186 0.81 -0.91 -15.21
N GLN A 187 1.58 -0.11 -14.44
CA GLN A 187 1.14 0.30 -13.10
C GLN A 187 -0.13 1.14 -13.16
N LYS A 188 -0.20 2.14 -14.06
CA LYS A 188 -1.41 2.95 -14.25
C LYS A 188 -2.61 2.07 -14.58
N TYR A 189 -2.47 1.09 -15.47
CA TYR A 189 -3.52 0.15 -15.85
C TYR A 189 -4.08 -0.60 -14.62
N ILE A 190 -3.21 -1.22 -13.81
CA ILE A 190 -3.64 -1.96 -12.62
C ILE A 190 -4.30 -1.05 -11.59
N ILE A 191 -3.78 0.17 -11.40
CA ILE A 191 -4.38 1.17 -10.51
C ILE A 191 -5.79 1.55 -10.99
N LYS A 192 -5.98 1.80 -12.30
CA LYS A 192 -7.30 2.07 -12.90
C LYS A 192 -8.25 0.91 -12.61
N ARG A 193 -7.81 -0.34 -12.87
CA ARG A 193 -8.59 -1.55 -12.58
C ARG A 193 -9.01 -1.63 -11.11
N CYS A 194 -8.09 -1.38 -10.16
CA CYS A 194 -8.38 -1.40 -8.73
C CYS A 194 -9.43 -0.35 -8.33
N LEU A 195 -9.33 0.86 -8.85
CA LEU A 195 -10.20 1.96 -8.42
C LEU A 195 -11.55 1.95 -9.13
N LYS A 196 -11.58 1.54 -10.39
CA LYS A 196 -12.76 1.63 -11.26
C LYS A 196 -13.50 0.31 -11.40
N ASP A 197 -12.80 -0.78 -11.73
CA ASP A 197 -13.45 -2.02 -12.17
C ASP A 197 -13.63 -3.02 -11.03
N PHE A 198 -12.62 -3.20 -10.19
CA PHE A 198 -12.71 -4.09 -9.04
C PHE A 198 -13.61 -3.54 -7.93
N ALA A 199 -13.88 -2.23 -7.93
CA ALA A 199 -14.83 -1.59 -7.02
C ALA A 199 -16.30 -1.75 -7.45
N LYS A 200 -16.57 -2.42 -8.57
CA LYS A 200 -17.93 -2.71 -9.05
C LYS A 200 -18.48 -3.97 -8.41
N TYR A 201 -19.80 -4.04 -8.34
CA TYR A 201 -20.50 -5.31 -8.12
C TYR A 201 -20.08 -6.33 -9.21
N PRO A 202 -19.91 -7.62 -8.90
CA PRO A 202 -20.27 -8.32 -7.65
C PRO A 202 -19.21 -8.30 -6.54
N ASN A 203 -18.03 -7.71 -6.75
CA ASN A 203 -17.02 -7.64 -5.70
C ASN A 203 -17.53 -6.82 -4.50
N LYS A 204 -17.12 -7.22 -3.29
CA LYS A 204 -17.48 -6.53 -2.06
C LYS A 204 -16.36 -5.62 -1.58
N SER A 205 -16.75 -4.52 -0.96
CA SER A 205 -15.88 -3.57 -0.30
C SER A 205 -16.33 -3.29 1.14
N ASN A 206 -15.50 -2.57 1.88
CA ASN A 206 -15.87 -2.10 3.22
C ASN A 206 -17.04 -1.09 3.23
N LEU A 207 -17.39 -0.53 2.08
CA LEU A 207 -18.46 0.46 1.96
C LEU A 207 -19.84 -0.21 1.81
N ASP A 208 -19.89 -1.41 1.21
CA ASP A 208 -21.13 -2.17 0.97
C ASP A 208 -21.89 -2.51 2.25
N THR A 209 -21.20 -2.58 3.39
CA THR A 209 -21.81 -2.82 4.70
C THR A 209 -22.77 -1.71 5.10
N HIS A 210 -22.52 -0.46 4.70
CA HIS A 210 -23.22 0.70 5.25
C HIS A 210 -23.92 1.55 4.19
N TYR A 211 -23.44 1.54 2.95
CA TYR A 211 -23.93 2.39 1.88
C TYR A 211 -24.63 1.57 0.80
N ALA A 212 -25.71 2.12 0.23
CA ALA A 212 -26.36 1.57 -0.94
C ALA A 212 -25.56 1.98 -2.20
N LEU A 213 -24.49 1.26 -2.48
CA LEU A 213 -23.60 1.56 -3.61
C LEU A 213 -24.26 1.22 -4.96
N PRO A 214 -24.00 1.99 -6.03
CA PRO A 214 -24.44 1.63 -7.37
C PRO A 214 -23.71 0.37 -7.85
N LYS A 215 -24.38 -0.48 -8.65
CA LYS A 215 -23.76 -1.68 -9.26
C LYS A 215 -22.51 -1.35 -10.09
N GLU A 216 -22.50 -0.19 -10.72
CA GLU A 216 -21.40 0.38 -11.52
C GLU A 216 -20.19 0.85 -10.69
N GLY A 217 -20.25 0.69 -9.36
CA GLY A 217 -19.21 1.09 -8.43
C GLY A 217 -19.23 2.59 -8.12
N ILE A 218 -18.62 2.94 -6.99
CA ILE A 218 -18.59 4.32 -6.48
C ILE A 218 -17.72 5.25 -7.35
N TRP A 219 -16.78 4.69 -8.11
CA TRP A 219 -15.87 5.45 -8.98
C TRP A 219 -16.59 6.25 -10.07
N LYS A 220 -17.62 5.68 -10.70
CA LYS A 220 -18.40 6.36 -11.74
C LYS A 220 -19.07 7.63 -11.21
N LEU A 221 -19.57 7.59 -9.98
CA LEU A 221 -20.13 8.78 -9.33
C LEU A 221 -19.03 9.77 -8.93
N HIS A 222 -17.88 9.27 -8.44
CA HIS A 222 -16.73 10.12 -8.14
C HIS A 222 -16.24 10.88 -9.38
N GLU A 223 -16.20 10.23 -10.55
CA GLU A 223 -15.84 10.84 -11.83
C GLU A 223 -16.80 11.96 -12.23
N LYS A 224 -18.13 11.75 -12.07
CA LYS A 224 -19.11 12.82 -12.29
C LYS A 224 -18.88 14.01 -11.36
N VAL A 225 -18.60 13.77 -10.07
CA VAL A 225 -18.31 14.84 -9.10
C VAL A 225 -17.02 15.58 -9.47
N TYR A 226 -15.95 14.84 -9.81
CA TYR A 226 -14.66 15.42 -10.19
C TYR A 226 -14.76 16.30 -11.44
N ASN A 227 -15.57 15.89 -12.42
CA ASN A 227 -15.79 16.61 -13.67
C ASN A 227 -16.84 17.73 -13.56
N GLY A 228 -17.40 17.99 -12.36
CA GLY A 228 -18.43 19.00 -12.15
C GLY A 228 -19.80 18.66 -12.75
N GLN A 229 -20.03 17.39 -13.11
CA GLN A 229 -21.30 16.90 -13.65
C GLN A 229 -22.31 16.51 -12.56
N LEU A 230 -21.83 16.37 -11.32
CA LEU A 230 -22.66 16.07 -10.14
C LEU A 230 -22.19 16.94 -8.98
N ASN A 231 -23.10 17.68 -8.34
CA ASN A 231 -22.80 18.65 -7.29
C ASN A 231 -23.80 18.54 -6.12
N GLU A 232 -23.54 19.24 -5.01
CA GLU A 232 -24.31 19.14 -3.76
C GLU A 232 -25.81 19.48 -3.88
N ASN A 233 -26.22 20.17 -4.94
CA ASN A 233 -27.63 20.48 -5.19
C ASN A 233 -28.40 19.32 -5.85
N ASP A 234 -27.67 18.33 -6.39
CA ASP A 234 -28.26 17.18 -7.05
C ASP A 234 -28.70 16.15 -5.99
N SER A 235 -29.95 15.69 -6.08
CA SER A 235 -30.51 14.72 -5.12
C SER A 235 -29.72 13.40 -5.03
N GLU A 236 -28.99 13.05 -6.10
CA GLU A 236 -28.16 11.84 -6.21
C GLU A 236 -26.69 12.06 -5.79
N PHE A 237 -26.32 13.25 -5.33
CA PHE A 237 -24.95 13.57 -4.94
C PHE A 237 -24.49 12.80 -3.71
N TYR A 238 -25.36 12.61 -2.73
CA TYR A 238 -25.03 11.87 -1.52
C TYR A 238 -25.44 10.41 -1.65
N VAL A 239 -24.55 9.50 -1.29
CA VAL A 239 -24.86 8.06 -1.37
C VAL A 239 -25.72 7.64 -0.17
N PRO A 240 -26.90 7.04 -0.39
CA PRO A 240 -27.80 6.65 0.69
C PRO A 240 -27.20 5.61 1.63
N LEU A 241 -27.58 5.67 2.90
CA LEU A 241 -27.26 4.63 3.88
C LEU A 241 -28.22 3.46 3.73
N LYS A 242 -27.66 2.24 3.70
CA LYS A 242 -28.43 1.00 3.57
C LYS A 242 -29.43 0.81 4.72
N ALA A 243 -29.14 1.36 5.90
CA ALA A 243 -30.03 1.31 7.07
C ALA A 243 -31.37 2.05 6.88
N PHE A 244 -31.48 2.96 5.90
CA PHE A 244 -32.68 3.76 5.66
C PHE A 244 -33.35 3.47 4.31
N VAL A 245 -32.77 2.61 3.49
CA VAL A 245 -33.38 2.16 2.24
C VAL A 245 -34.35 1.03 2.57
N LYS A 246 -35.66 1.27 2.39
CA LYS A 246 -36.69 0.22 2.55
C LYS A 246 -36.45 -0.89 1.53
N GLU A 247 -36.54 -2.14 1.96
CA GLU A 247 -36.34 -3.36 1.15
C GLU A 247 -37.41 -3.59 0.07
N GLU A 248 -38.30 -2.61 -0.21
CA GLU A 248 -39.44 -2.77 -1.12
C GLU A 248 -39.09 -2.71 -2.62
N ASN A 249 -37.81 -2.70 -3.00
CA ASN A 249 -37.36 -2.86 -4.41
C ASN A 249 -36.03 -3.61 -4.55
N THR A 250 -35.56 -4.24 -3.47
CA THR A 250 -34.59 -5.33 -3.61
C THR A 250 -35.41 -6.58 -3.84
N GLU A 251 -35.69 -6.89 -5.11
CA GLU A 251 -35.99 -8.26 -5.49
C GLU A 251 -35.01 -9.15 -4.75
N GLN A 252 -35.59 -10.06 -4.00
CA GLN A 252 -34.97 -11.25 -3.47
C GLN A 252 -34.04 -11.79 -4.56
N TYR A 253 -32.74 -11.46 -4.45
CA TYR A 253 -31.71 -11.94 -5.36
C TYR A 253 -31.53 -13.43 -5.05
N ASN A 254 -32.47 -14.23 -5.55
CA ASN A 254 -32.28 -15.65 -5.77
C ASN A 254 -31.07 -15.78 -6.70
N ASN A 255 -30.18 -16.70 -6.34
CA ASN A 255 -28.94 -16.98 -7.06
C ASN A 255 -29.17 -17.78 -8.36
N ASP A 256 -30.25 -17.49 -9.10
CA ASP A 256 -30.73 -18.40 -10.15
C ASP A 256 -30.48 -17.93 -11.59
N ASP A 257 -29.54 -17.01 -11.82
CA ASP A 257 -29.04 -16.73 -13.18
C ASP A 257 -27.64 -17.34 -13.40
N VAL A 258 -27.51 -18.63 -13.05
CA VAL A 258 -26.45 -19.50 -13.61
C VAL A 258 -27.14 -20.43 -14.60
N ASP A 259 -26.84 -20.17 -15.87
CA ASP A 259 -27.18 -20.92 -17.08
C ASP A 259 -27.66 -22.37 -16.83
N GLU A 260 -28.95 -22.58 -17.06
CA GLU A 260 -29.67 -23.84 -16.92
C GLU A 260 -29.28 -24.79 -18.06
N SER A 261 -28.18 -25.52 -17.88
CA SER A 261 -28.00 -26.81 -18.54
C SER A 261 -27.16 -27.72 -17.66
N LEU A 262 -27.82 -28.70 -17.02
CA LEU A 262 -27.41 -30.11 -16.93
C LEU A 262 -28.45 -30.89 -16.10
N ASN A 263 -28.92 -31.99 -16.70
CA ASN A 263 -30.03 -32.83 -16.29
C ASN A 263 -29.88 -33.51 -14.91
N ILE A 264 -31.00 -33.47 -14.17
CA ILE A 264 -31.74 -34.57 -13.53
C ILE A 264 -30.95 -35.85 -13.18
N GLN A 265 -30.90 -36.16 -11.87
CA GLN A 265 -31.28 -37.48 -11.36
C GLN A 265 -31.77 -37.42 -9.92
N ASP A 266 -32.89 -38.12 -9.70
CA ASP A 266 -33.74 -38.20 -8.52
C ASP A 266 -33.04 -38.61 -7.22
N ASN A 267 -33.55 -38.14 -6.07
CA ASN A 267 -34.06 -39.01 -5.01
C ASN A 267 -34.75 -38.24 -3.85
N GLN A 268 -36.07 -38.41 -3.80
CA GLN A 268 -36.96 -38.68 -2.65
C GLN A 268 -36.64 -38.13 -1.24
N ASP A 269 -37.55 -37.25 -0.79
CA ASP A 269 -38.29 -37.23 0.48
C ASP A 269 -37.63 -37.74 1.76
N VAL A 270 -37.44 -36.85 2.75
CA VAL A 270 -37.90 -37.06 4.15
C VAL A 270 -38.14 -35.70 4.85
N ASN A 271 -39.36 -35.50 5.35
CA ASN A 271 -39.80 -34.46 6.30
C ASN A 271 -38.98 -34.46 7.62
N ASN A 272 -38.72 -33.29 8.22
CA ASN A 272 -39.17 -33.00 9.59
C ASN A 272 -38.75 -31.61 10.13
N GLN A 273 -39.79 -30.79 10.35
CA GLN A 273 -40.11 -29.92 11.49
C GLN A 273 -39.02 -29.28 12.37
N CYS A 274 -39.23 -27.97 12.52
CA CYS A 274 -38.57 -26.97 13.36
C CYS A 274 -38.51 -27.28 14.87
N ASN A 275 -37.55 -26.65 15.56
CA ASN A 275 -37.86 -25.91 16.80
C ASN A 275 -36.80 -24.85 17.16
N ASN A 276 -37.31 -23.63 17.38
CA ASN A 276 -36.62 -22.46 17.94
C ASN A 276 -36.15 -22.70 19.38
N HIS A 277 -34.99 -22.16 19.77
CA HIS A 277 -34.81 -21.53 21.08
C HIS A 277 -33.70 -20.46 21.07
N ASN A 278 -34.09 -19.26 21.47
CA ASN A 278 -33.24 -18.12 21.76
C ASN A 278 -32.25 -18.43 22.90
N ASN A 279 -31.03 -17.86 22.85
CA ASN A 279 -30.47 -17.17 24.01
C ASN A 279 -29.27 -16.26 23.67
N ASN A 280 -29.38 -15.02 24.16
CA ASN A 280 -28.31 -14.05 24.33
C ASN A 280 -27.20 -14.62 25.24
N ASN A 281 -25.92 -14.31 24.96
CA ASN A 281 -25.04 -13.66 25.94
C ASN A 281 -23.62 -13.34 25.43
N ARG A 282 -23.15 -12.18 25.90
CA ARG A 282 -21.78 -11.66 25.89
C ARG A 282 -20.80 -12.62 26.58
N CYS A 283 -19.53 -12.65 26.15
CA CYS A 283 -18.36 -12.30 27.00
C CYS A 283 -16.97 -12.61 26.39
N ASN A 284 -16.07 -11.66 26.64
CA ASN A 284 -14.67 -11.75 27.05
C ASN A 284 -13.80 -13.01 26.84
N ASN A 285 -12.57 -12.72 26.39
CA ASN A 285 -11.34 -13.53 26.44
C ASN A 285 -11.11 -14.31 27.75
N ASN A 286 -10.67 -15.57 27.63
CA ASN A 286 -9.31 -16.00 28.02
C ASN A 286 -9.03 -17.46 27.64
N ASN A 287 -7.74 -17.73 27.44
CA ASN A 287 -7.10 -18.98 27.00
C ASN A 287 -7.63 -20.28 27.63
N ASN A 288 -7.66 -21.35 26.84
CA ASN A 288 -7.02 -22.61 27.20
C ASN A 288 -6.77 -23.51 25.97
N ASN A 289 -5.58 -24.09 25.94
CA ASN A 289 -5.18 -25.18 25.06
C ASN A 289 -6.14 -26.35 25.20
N ASN A 290 -6.56 -26.94 24.07
CA ASN A 290 -6.78 -28.38 23.94
C ASN A 290 -6.80 -28.77 22.47
N ASN A 291 -6.05 -29.84 22.17
CA ASN A 291 -6.06 -30.57 20.93
C ASN A 291 -7.49 -30.93 20.54
N ASN A 292 -7.93 -30.55 19.34
CA ASN A 292 -9.09 -31.15 18.71
C ASN A 292 -8.75 -31.54 17.27
N GLN A 293 -8.65 -32.85 17.10
CA GLN A 293 -8.88 -33.61 15.88
C GLN A 293 -10.07 -33.00 15.12
N CYS A 294 -9.84 -32.55 13.89
CA CYS A 294 -10.90 -32.00 13.04
C CYS A 294 -11.86 -33.12 12.61
N ASN A 295 -12.94 -33.30 13.36
CA ASN A 295 -14.12 -33.98 12.87
C ASN A 295 -14.77 -33.10 11.78
N ASN A 296 -14.80 -33.64 10.56
CA ASN A 296 -15.54 -33.11 9.41
C ASN A 296 -17.05 -33.20 9.65
N ASN A 297 -17.61 -32.28 10.42
CA ASN A 297 -19.04 -32.00 10.46
C ASN A 297 -19.21 -30.52 10.81
N ASN A 298 -19.08 -29.62 9.82
CA ASN A 298 -19.50 -28.23 10.00
C ASN A 298 -20.70 -27.96 9.10
N ASN A 299 -21.85 -27.91 9.78
CA ASN A 299 -23.14 -27.46 9.29
C ASN A 299 -23.02 -26.18 8.45
N ASN A 300 -23.80 -26.14 7.36
CA ASN A 300 -24.15 -24.94 6.59
C ASN A 300 -24.92 -23.94 7.47
N LEU A 301 -24.26 -23.32 8.44
CA LEU A 301 -24.74 -22.10 9.08
C LEU A 301 -24.44 -20.97 8.10
N GLU A 302 -25.49 -20.43 7.50
CA GLU A 302 -25.41 -19.29 6.58
C GLU A 302 -24.67 -18.13 7.28
N LYS A 303 -23.56 -17.67 6.67
CA LYS A 303 -22.74 -16.58 7.21
C LYS A 303 -23.46 -15.26 6.93
N SER A 304 -24.20 -14.78 7.93
CA SER A 304 -24.95 -13.52 7.83
C SER A 304 -24.01 -12.32 7.65
N GLU A 305 -24.31 -11.47 6.68
CA GLU A 305 -23.59 -10.20 6.48
C GLU A 305 -23.71 -9.28 7.71
N PRO A 306 -22.68 -8.47 8.01
CA PRO A 306 -22.76 -7.50 9.09
C PRO A 306 -23.86 -6.45 8.84
N SER A 307 -24.64 -6.14 9.87
CA SER A 307 -25.74 -5.19 9.77
C SER A 307 -25.25 -3.75 9.48
N PRO A 308 -25.98 -2.98 8.65
CA PRO A 308 -25.65 -1.59 8.39
C PRO A 308 -25.83 -0.74 9.65
N SER A 309 -24.90 0.19 9.89
CA SER A 309 -25.03 1.14 10.99
C SER A 309 -25.80 2.39 10.53
N PRO A 310 -26.84 2.85 11.25
CA PRO A 310 -27.54 4.10 10.94
C PRO A 310 -26.75 5.34 11.40
N THR A 311 -25.66 5.17 12.15
CA THR A 311 -24.90 6.28 12.76
C THR A 311 -23.70 6.73 11.94
N VAL A 312 -23.36 6.01 10.86
CA VAL A 312 -22.32 6.46 9.94
C VAL A 312 -22.80 7.69 9.17
N PRO A 313 -21.91 8.66 8.86
CA PRO A 313 -22.32 9.85 8.13
C PRO A 313 -22.73 9.51 6.69
N ILE A 314 -23.73 10.22 6.18
CA ILE A 314 -24.01 10.29 4.74
C ILE A 314 -22.85 11.07 4.09
N LEU A 315 -22.30 10.55 3.00
CA LEU A 315 -21.08 11.08 2.37
C LEU A 315 -21.25 11.16 0.85
N SER A 316 -20.51 12.10 0.25
CA SER A 316 -20.37 12.20 -1.20
C SER A 316 -19.52 11.05 -1.78
N PRO A 317 -19.63 10.76 -3.09
CA PRO A 317 -18.78 9.79 -3.77
C PRO A 317 -17.28 10.03 -3.58
N SER A 318 -16.85 11.29 -3.64
CA SER A 318 -15.45 11.66 -3.44
C SER A 318 -14.94 11.39 -2.03
N GLU A 319 -15.77 11.65 -1.00
CA GLU A 319 -15.44 11.30 0.37
C GLU A 319 -15.42 9.78 0.58
N LEU A 320 -16.38 9.05 -0.01
CA LEU A 320 -16.44 7.59 0.04
C LEU A 320 -15.24 6.93 -0.63
N MET A 321 -14.78 7.45 -1.77
CA MET A 321 -13.52 6.99 -2.38
C MET A 321 -12.35 7.07 -1.39
N ARG A 322 -12.26 8.13 -0.59
CA ARG A 322 -11.24 8.28 0.46
C ARG A 322 -11.48 7.38 1.67
N LYS A 323 -12.69 6.81 1.82
CA LYS A 323 -13.08 5.83 2.85
C LYS A 323 -13.03 4.38 2.37
N LEU A 324 -12.74 4.12 1.09
CA LEU A 324 -12.43 2.79 0.60
C LEU A 324 -11.18 2.26 1.32
N ARG A 325 -11.24 1.02 1.81
CA ARG A 325 -10.19 0.38 2.62
C ARG A 325 -9.84 -1.00 2.10
N TRP A 326 -10.83 -1.78 1.69
CA TRP A 326 -10.59 -3.07 1.07
C TRP A 326 -11.63 -3.42 0.01
N ILE A 327 -11.24 -4.26 -0.94
CA ILE A 327 -12.08 -4.99 -1.88
C ILE A 327 -11.66 -6.47 -1.90
N THR A 328 -12.61 -7.39 -2.01
CA THR A 328 -12.36 -8.83 -2.13
C THR A 328 -12.65 -9.35 -3.54
N LEU A 329 -11.76 -10.20 -4.07
CA LEU A 329 -11.85 -10.83 -5.39
C LEU A 329 -11.96 -12.35 -5.25
N GLY A 330 -12.69 -13.01 -6.15
CA GLY A 330 -12.86 -14.46 -6.12
C GLY A 330 -13.72 -14.92 -4.95
N TYR A 331 -13.24 -15.90 -4.16
CA TYR A 331 -13.89 -16.27 -2.90
C TYR A 331 -13.96 -15.08 -1.95
N GLN A 332 -15.17 -14.76 -1.50
CA GLN A 332 -15.40 -13.60 -0.65
C GLN A 332 -15.00 -13.89 0.79
N TYR A 333 -14.23 -12.97 1.38
CA TYR A 333 -13.75 -13.11 2.75
C TYR A 333 -14.79 -12.60 3.75
N HIS A 334 -15.19 -13.47 4.68
CA HIS A 334 -16.09 -13.10 5.76
C HIS A 334 -15.31 -12.59 6.97
N TRP A 335 -15.25 -11.27 7.13
CA TRP A 335 -14.46 -10.61 8.19
C TRP A 335 -14.80 -11.03 9.63
N PRO A 336 -16.09 -11.20 10.02
CA PRO A 336 -16.42 -11.60 11.38
C PRO A 336 -15.89 -12.98 11.76
N THR A 337 -16.02 -13.97 10.87
CA THR A 337 -15.57 -15.34 11.15
C THR A 337 -14.14 -15.60 10.71
N LYS A 338 -13.53 -14.69 9.94
CA LYS A 338 -12.18 -14.81 9.37
C LYS A 338 -12.01 -16.05 8.49
N THR A 339 -12.98 -16.30 7.62
CA THR A 339 -13.04 -17.47 6.74
C THR A 339 -13.66 -17.07 5.39
N TYR A 340 -13.47 -17.88 4.35
CA TYR A 340 -14.11 -17.66 3.06
C TYR A 340 -15.58 -18.12 3.02
N HIS A 341 -16.40 -17.45 2.22
CA HIS A 341 -17.68 -17.99 1.74
C HIS A 341 -17.37 -19.02 0.65
N LEU A 342 -17.66 -20.29 0.90
CA LEU A 342 -17.39 -21.37 -0.07
C LEU A 342 -18.53 -21.52 -1.08
N ASP A 343 -19.71 -21.05 -0.70
CA ASP A 343 -20.94 -20.99 -1.48
C ASP A 343 -20.96 -19.84 -2.51
N ARG A 344 -20.06 -18.85 -2.35
CA ARG A 344 -20.02 -17.64 -3.18
C ARG A 344 -18.68 -17.52 -3.90
N GLN A 345 -18.56 -18.23 -5.03
CA GLN A 345 -17.39 -18.12 -5.89
C GLN A 345 -17.66 -17.09 -7.00
N LEU A 346 -17.10 -15.88 -6.85
CA LEU A 346 -17.07 -14.93 -7.95
C LEU A 346 -15.96 -15.30 -8.93
N LYS A 347 -16.14 -14.96 -10.20
CA LYS A 347 -15.09 -15.13 -11.21
C LYS A 347 -13.86 -14.29 -10.82
N PHE A 348 -12.71 -14.96 -10.67
CA PHE A 348 -11.45 -14.26 -10.38
C PHE A 348 -11.00 -13.47 -11.62
N PRO A 349 -10.49 -12.23 -11.48
CA PRO A 349 -10.05 -11.43 -12.62
C PRO A 349 -8.89 -12.06 -13.40
N GLN A 350 -9.09 -12.28 -14.70
CA GLN A 350 -8.12 -13.00 -15.55
C GLN A 350 -6.77 -12.29 -15.67
N ASP A 351 -6.76 -10.97 -15.68
CA ASP A 351 -5.53 -10.18 -15.74
C ASP A 351 -4.67 -10.32 -14.48
N ILE A 352 -5.31 -10.36 -13.30
CA ILE A 352 -4.62 -10.62 -12.03
C ILE A 352 -4.21 -12.08 -11.91
N ASP A 353 -5.03 -13.01 -12.40
CA ASP A 353 -4.66 -14.42 -12.52
C ASP A 353 -3.36 -14.56 -13.31
N ASN A 354 -3.37 -14.09 -14.57
CA ASN A 354 -2.21 -14.18 -15.46
C ASN A 354 -0.96 -13.56 -14.81
N LEU A 355 -1.10 -12.40 -14.13
CA LEU A 355 -0.02 -11.73 -13.43
C LEU A 355 0.58 -12.60 -12.32
N THR A 356 -0.26 -13.18 -11.46
CA THR A 356 0.22 -14.05 -10.37
C THR A 356 0.78 -15.36 -10.87
N THR A 357 0.17 -15.95 -11.90
CA THR A 357 0.65 -17.17 -12.55
C THR A 357 2.02 -16.95 -13.17
N ALA A 358 2.27 -15.79 -13.79
CA ALA A 358 3.61 -15.40 -14.25
C ALA A 358 4.61 -15.32 -13.08
N VAL A 359 4.23 -14.67 -11.97
CA VAL A 359 5.08 -14.59 -10.76
C VAL A 359 5.43 -15.98 -10.23
N VAL A 360 4.47 -16.90 -10.08
CA VAL A 360 4.74 -18.27 -9.61
C VAL A 360 5.69 -19.02 -10.56
N LYS A 361 5.51 -18.86 -11.88
CA LYS A 361 6.39 -19.48 -12.88
C LYS A 361 7.83 -18.98 -12.80
N VAL A 362 8.06 -17.68 -12.63
CA VAL A 362 9.43 -17.12 -12.64
C VAL A 362 10.18 -17.35 -11.33
N ILE A 363 9.48 -17.55 -10.21
CA ILE A 363 10.11 -17.86 -8.92
C ILE A 363 10.40 -19.35 -8.73
N ASP A 364 9.87 -20.20 -9.60
CA ASP A 364 10.07 -21.64 -9.52
C ASP A 364 11.55 -22.00 -9.60
N GLY A 365 11.97 -22.98 -8.79
CA GLY A 365 13.35 -23.45 -8.76
C GLY A 365 14.38 -22.51 -8.15
N ILE A 366 14.00 -21.36 -7.58
CA ILE A 366 14.94 -20.44 -6.91
C ILE A 366 15.58 -21.11 -5.67
N LYS A 367 16.90 -20.92 -5.52
CA LYS A 367 17.73 -21.43 -4.43
C LYS A 367 18.62 -20.33 -3.86
N LEU A 368 19.15 -20.54 -2.66
CA LEU A 368 20.30 -19.76 -2.19
C LEU A 368 21.59 -20.29 -2.86
N PRO A 369 22.59 -19.45 -3.15
CA PRO A 369 23.83 -19.89 -3.81
C PRO A 369 24.59 -21.02 -3.09
N ASP A 370 24.49 -21.05 -1.75
CA ASP A 370 25.18 -22.02 -0.89
C ASP A 370 24.24 -23.13 -0.36
N ASP A 371 23.01 -23.26 -0.90
CA ASP A 371 22.02 -24.26 -0.46
C ASP A 371 21.37 -24.93 -1.67
N ASP A 372 21.50 -26.26 -1.76
CA ASP A 372 20.88 -27.04 -2.83
C ASP A 372 19.35 -27.13 -2.70
N ASN A 373 18.79 -26.74 -1.56
CA ASN A 373 17.35 -26.72 -1.34
C ASN A 373 16.67 -25.53 -2.01
N PHE A 374 15.54 -25.81 -2.65
CA PHE A 374 14.65 -24.76 -3.15
C PHE A 374 14.06 -23.95 -2.01
N ILE A 375 13.94 -22.63 -2.23
CA ILE A 375 13.33 -21.69 -1.29
C ILE A 375 11.86 -22.03 -1.01
N HIS A 376 11.19 -22.65 -1.97
CA HIS A 376 9.86 -23.26 -1.81
C HIS A 376 9.76 -24.55 -2.62
N LYS A 377 8.81 -25.41 -2.26
CA LYS A 377 8.56 -26.70 -2.94
C LYS A 377 7.18 -26.76 -3.62
N TYR A 378 6.48 -25.63 -3.68
CA TYR A 378 5.16 -25.56 -4.30
C TYR A 378 5.24 -25.80 -5.81
N GLU A 379 4.38 -26.68 -6.33
CA GLU A 379 4.34 -27.05 -7.73
C GLU A 379 3.58 -26.01 -8.56
N VAL A 380 4.22 -25.43 -9.57
CA VAL A 380 3.66 -24.36 -10.41
C VAL A 380 2.32 -24.77 -11.05
N SER A 381 2.21 -26.03 -11.48
CA SER A 381 1.00 -26.57 -12.14
C SER A 381 -0.25 -26.54 -11.26
N LYS A 382 -0.07 -26.50 -9.93
CA LYS A 382 -1.14 -26.48 -8.93
C LYS A 382 -1.61 -25.07 -8.57
N TRP A 383 -0.87 -24.04 -8.98
CA TRP A 383 -1.23 -22.65 -8.66
C TRP A 383 -2.58 -22.29 -9.28
N LYS A 384 -3.49 -21.82 -8.43
CA LYS A 384 -4.76 -21.23 -8.84
C LYS A 384 -5.06 -20.00 -7.97
N PRO A 385 -5.18 -18.81 -8.56
CA PRO A 385 -5.59 -17.63 -7.83
C PRO A 385 -7.10 -17.69 -7.59
N GLU A 386 -7.48 -17.90 -6.34
CA GLU A 386 -8.87 -18.17 -5.96
C GLU A 386 -9.46 -17.07 -5.08
N ALA A 387 -8.61 -16.38 -4.33
CA ALA A 387 -9.01 -15.28 -3.46
C ALA A 387 -8.02 -14.12 -3.55
N GLY A 388 -8.55 -12.90 -3.55
CA GLY A 388 -7.76 -11.68 -3.58
C GLY A 388 -8.29 -10.64 -2.60
N VAL A 389 -7.38 -9.87 -2.00
CA VAL A 389 -7.73 -8.70 -1.18
C VAL A 389 -6.94 -7.51 -1.69
N ILE A 390 -7.66 -6.50 -2.17
CA ILE A 390 -7.08 -5.19 -2.50
C ILE A 390 -7.21 -4.31 -1.27
N ASN A 391 -6.11 -3.79 -0.76
CA ASN A 391 -6.08 -2.86 0.36
C ASN A 391 -5.76 -1.44 -0.12
N TYR A 392 -6.52 -0.46 0.37
CA TYR A 392 -6.36 0.96 0.06
C TYR A 392 -5.93 1.69 1.34
N TYR A 393 -4.75 2.30 1.29
CA TYR A 393 -4.16 3.03 2.40
C TYR A 393 -4.07 4.51 2.07
N GLN A 394 -4.59 5.36 2.95
CA GLN A 394 -4.22 6.76 3.01
C GLN A 394 -2.91 6.95 3.79
N LEU A 395 -2.25 8.10 3.67
CA LEU A 395 -0.94 8.38 4.30
C LEU A 395 -0.87 8.13 5.83
N LYS A 396 -2.01 8.22 6.53
CA LYS A 396 -2.10 8.00 7.99
C LYS A 396 -2.58 6.60 8.36
N ASP A 397 -3.01 5.81 7.39
CA ASP A 397 -3.46 4.45 7.64
C ASP A 397 -2.26 3.55 7.98
N ASN A 398 -2.56 2.45 8.68
CA ASN A 398 -1.60 1.44 9.05
C ASN A 398 -2.31 0.10 9.19
N LEU A 399 -1.57 -0.99 8.99
CA LEU A 399 -2.03 -2.35 9.23
C LEU A 399 -1.19 -2.95 10.36
N MET A 400 -1.87 -3.37 11.43
CA MET A 400 -1.21 -3.98 12.59
C MET A 400 -0.77 -5.42 12.33
N ALA A 401 0.12 -5.91 13.19
CA ALA A 401 0.62 -7.28 13.20
C ALA A 401 -0.50 -8.34 13.13
N HIS A 402 -0.58 -9.05 12.02
CA HIS A 402 -1.53 -10.13 11.75
C HIS A 402 -0.86 -11.27 10.98
N VAL A 403 -1.59 -12.38 10.84
CA VAL A 403 -1.19 -13.54 10.04
C VAL A 403 -2.34 -13.88 9.11
N ASP A 404 -2.02 -14.14 7.85
CA ASP A 404 -2.96 -14.60 6.83
C ASP A 404 -3.03 -16.13 6.89
N LYS A 405 -4.02 -16.65 7.62
CA LYS A 405 -4.18 -18.08 7.92
C LYS A 405 -5.60 -18.61 7.68
N SER A 406 -6.32 -17.98 6.77
CA SER A 406 -7.74 -18.31 6.51
C SER A 406 -7.92 -19.29 5.37
N GLU A 407 -6.87 -19.51 4.58
CA GLU A 407 -6.83 -20.48 3.49
C GLU A 407 -6.65 -21.89 4.05
N ILE A 408 -7.24 -22.89 3.38
CA ILE A 408 -7.02 -24.30 3.71
C ILE A 408 -5.64 -24.72 3.21
N ASN A 409 -5.29 -24.29 1.99
CA ASN A 409 -3.99 -24.52 1.39
C ASN A 409 -2.96 -23.44 1.78
N MET A 410 -2.27 -23.71 2.89
CA MET A 410 -1.17 -22.87 3.39
C MET A 410 0.18 -23.13 2.71
N ASP A 411 0.27 -24.16 1.85
CA ASP A 411 1.49 -24.49 1.09
C ASP A 411 1.67 -23.59 -0.13
N SER A 412 0.54 -23.12 -0.68
CA SER A 412 0.52 -22.16 -1.80
C SER A 412 1.16 -20.82 -1.42
N PRO A 413 1.87 -20.15 -2.36
CA PRO A 413 2.45 -18.84 -2.10
C PRO A 413 1.37 -17.77 -1.91
N LEU A 414 1.69 -16.74 -1.13
CA LEU A 414 0.93 -15.50 -1.09
C LEU A 414 1.72 -14.44 -1.85
N ILE A 415 1.08 -13.86 -2.87
CA ILE A 415 1.69 -12.86 -3.74
C ILE A 415 1.08 -11.50 -3.44
N SER A 416 1.94 -10.52 -3.17
CA SER A 416 1.55 -9.16 -2.81
C SER A 416 2.17 -8.16 -3.76
N PHE A 417 1.33 -7.41 -4.49
CA PHE A 417 1.74 -6.29 -5.34
C PHE A 417 1.56 -4.96 -4.63
N SER A 418 2.42 -3.99 -4.94
CA SER A 418 2.49 -2.69 -4.29
C SER A 418 2.35 -1.56 -5.31
N PHE A 419 1.49 -0.56 -5.10
CA PHE A 419 1.37 0.59 -6.01
C PHE A 419 1.18 1.91 -5.25
N GLY A 420 1.79 3.00 -5.72
CA GLY A 420 1.69 4.32 -5.13
C GLY A 420 2.81 4.64 -4.16
N HIS A 421 2.49 5.31 -3.04
CA HIS A 421 3.48 5.65 -2.02
C HIS A 421 4.21 4.43 -1.46
N THR A 422 5.50 4.61 -1.17
CA THR A 422 6.33 3.62 -0.47
C THR A 422 5.77 3.35 0.92
N CYS A 423 5.77 2.11 1.37
CA CYS A 423 5.50 1.77 2.77
C CYS A 423 6.69 1.08 3.45
N ILE A 424 6.65 1.09 4.78
CA ILE A 424 7.43 0.16 5.60
C ILE A 424 6.58 -1.08 5.80
N PHE A 425 7.07 -2.21 5.33
CA PHE A 425 6.53 -3.53 5.61
C PHE A 425 7.34 -4.20 6.71
N LEU A 426 6.66 -4.74 7.71
CA LEU A 426 7.27 -5.53 8.78
C LEU A 426 6.89 -6.99 8.58
N ILE A 427 7.87 -7.89 8.59
CA ILE A 427 7.67 -9.33 8.59
C ILE A 427 8.51 -9.98 9.69
N GLY A 428 7.84 -10.67 10.61
CA GLY A 428 8.44 -11.29 11.79
C GLY A 428 8.44 -12.82 11.72
N GLY A 429 8.39 -13.46 12.88
CA GLY A 429 8.30 -14.91 12.99
C GLY A 429 6.86 -15.41 13.17
N LEU A 430 6.74 -16.67 13.56
CA LEU A 430 5.46 -17.32 13.90
C LEU A 430 4.80 -16.73 15.15
N THR A 431 5.53 -15.93 15.92
CA THR A 431 5.04 -15.22 17.10
C THR A 431 5.42 -13.75 17.03
N ARG A 432 4.70 -12.91 17.79
CA ARG A 432 5.01 -11.48 17.93
C ARG A 432 6.28 -11.21 18.75
N GLU A 433 6.86 -12.26 19.35
CA GLU A 433 8.10 -12.20 20.14
C GLU A 433 9.37 -12.23 19.26
N VAL A 434 9.24 -12.66 18.01
CA VAL A 434 10.34 -12.57 17.05
C VAL A 434 10.38 -11.16 16.47
N ALA A 435 11.55 -10.51 16.59
CA ALA A 435 11.77 -9.18 16.03
C ALA A 435 11.56 -9.19 14.50
N PRO A 436 10.75 -8.25 13.96
CA PRO A 436 10.49 -8.23 12.53
C PRO A 436 11.64 -7.59 11.75
N ILE A 437 11.79 -8.07 10.52
CA ILE A 437 12.55 -7.41 9.46
C ILE A 437 11.69 -6.28 8.91
N ALA A 438 12.29 -5.10 8.75
CA ALA A 438 11.65 -3.95 8.11
C ALA A 438 12.14 -3.84 6.66
N ILE A 439 11.20 -3.66 5.72
CA ILE A 439 11.47 -3.64 4.27
C ILE A 439 10.76 -2.43 3.65
N TYR A 440 11.42 -1.74 2.72
CA TYR A 440 10.73 -0.79 1.85
C TYR A 440 9.95 -1.52 0.76
N LEU A 441 8.66 -1.23 0.61
CA LEU A 441 7.87 -1.61 -0.57
C LEU A 441 7.48 -0.36 -1.34
N ARG A 442 8.13 -0.14 -2.48
CA ARG A 442 7.88 0.96 -3.43
C ARG A 442 6.78 0.58 -4.43
N SER A 443 6.46 1.50 -5.32
CA SER A 443 5.48 1.27 -6.39
C SER A 443 6.03 0.29 -7.42
N GLY A 444 5.28 -0.78 -7.65
CA GLY A 444 5.58 -1.90 -8.52
C GLY A 444 6.23 -3.10 -7.83
N ASP A 445 6.73 -2.96 -6.60
CA ASP A 445 7.41 -4.06 -5.93
C ASP A 445 6.45 -5.21 -5.62
N ILE A 446 6.99 -6.44 -5.72
CA ILE A 446 6.28 -7.67 -5.46
C ILE A 446 6.96 -8.37 -4.28
N SER A 447 6.19 -8.66 -3.24
CA SER A 447 6.63 -9.51 -2.13
C SER A 447 5.87 -10.83 -2.16
N ILE A 448 6.60 -11.94 -2.07
CA ILE A 448 6.05 -13.28 -2.09
C ILE A 448 6.43 -13.98 -0.77
N MET A 449 5.43 -14.56 -0.12
CA MET A 449 5.60 -15.35 1.11
C MET A 449 5.29 -16.81 0.78
N CYS A 450 6.26 -17.70 1.00
CA CYS A 450 6.19 -19.13 0.74
C CYS A 450 6.52 -19.94 2.00
N GLY A 451 6.05 -21.19 2.03
CA GLY A 451 6.36 -22.14 3.10
C GLY A 451 6.10 -21.56 4.49
N ILE A 452 7.05 -21.72 5.41
CA ILE A 452 6.90 -21.25 6.80
C ILE A 452 6.64 -19.75 6.93
N ARG A 453 7.04 -18.96 5.92
CA ARG A 453 6.83 -17.50 5.93
C ARG A 453 5.38 -17.12 5.68
N ARG A 454 4.54 -17.99 5.09
CA ARG A 454 3.08 -17.78 4.98
C ARG A 454 2.42 -17.59 6.36
N ALA A 455 2.95 -18.25 7.38
CA ALA A 455 2.43 -18.20 8.75
C ALA A 455 3.08 -17.11 9.63
N CYS A 456 3.96 -16.27 9.07
CA CYS A 456 4.63 -15.22 9.83
C CYS A 456 3.73 -14.02 10.11
N PHE A 457 3.88 -13.43 11.30
CA PHE A 457 3.29 -12.14 11.62
C PHE A 457 3.85 -11.05 10.72
N HIS A 458 2.99 -10.22 10.18
CA HIS A 458 3.39 -9.10 9.34
C HIS A 458 2.43 -7.91 9.46
N GLY A 459 2.84 -6.75 8.97
CA GLY A 459 2.05 -5.52 9.03
C GLY A 459 2.69 -4.36 8.28
N VAL A 460 1.94 -3.26 8.18
CA VAL A 460 2.35 -2.04 7.49
C VAL A 460 2.20 -0.87 8.47
N PRO A 461 3.19 -0.59 9.33
CA PRO A 461 3.07 0.47 10.33
C PRO A 461 3.07 1.87 9.74
N ARG A 462 3.58 2.08 8.52
CA ARG A 462 3.78 3.41 7.94
C ARG A 462 3.74 3.44 6.43
N ILE A 463 2.97 4.39 5.89
CA ILE A 463 3.09 4.88 4.52
C ILE A 463 3.98 6.13 4.53
N LEU A 464 4.92 6.22 3.59
CA LEU A 464 5.87 7.33 3.50
C LEU A 464 5.33 8.44 2.59
N GLU A 465 5.06 9.58 3.20
CA GLU A 465 4.61 10.80 2.51
C GLU A 465 5.69 11.26 1.50
N GLY A 466 5.27 11.83 0.35
CA GLY A 466 6.19 12.41 -0.64
C GLY A 466 6.93 11.40 -1.54
N THR A 467 6.64 10.10 -1.43
CA THR A 467 7.33 9.02 -2.18
C THR A 467 6.58 8.52 -3.42
N LEU A 468 5.50 9.19 -3.85
CA LEU A 468 4.76 8.79 -5.05
C LEU A 468 5.67 8.94 -6.29
N PRO A 469 5.81 7.91 -7.15
CA PRO A 469 6.56 8.03 -8.40
C PRO A 469 6.05 9.16 -9.28
N GLU A 470 6.95 9.83 -9.99
CA GLU A 470 6.62 11.00 -10.81
C GLU A 470 5.57 10.69 -11.87
N TYR A 471 5.67 9.54 -12.54
CA TYR A 471 4.72 9.12 -13.57
C TYR A 471 3.30 8.81 -13.04
N LEU A 472 3.12 8.69 -11.72
CA LEU A 472 1.79 8.55 -11.09
C LEU A 472 1.22 9.87 -10.59
N LYS A 473 2.00 10.96 -10.60
CA LYS A 473 1.52 12.31 -10.27
C LYS A 473 0.72 12.90 -11.44
N SER A 474 -0.02 13.96 -11.16
CA SER A 474 -0.67 14.75 -12.20
C SER A 474 0.41 15.58 -12.87
N ASN A 475 0.47 15.52 -14.20
CA ASN A 475 1.48 16.23 -14.96
C ASN A 475 1.08 17.68 -15.29
N ASN A 476 -0.14 18.14 -14.93
CA ASN A 476 -0.73 19.45 -15.31
C ASN A 476 -0.66 19.78 -16.82
N LEU A 477 -0.22 18.84 -17.65
CA LEU A 477 -0.16 18.91 -19.10
C LEU A 477 -1.42 18.24 -19.65
N LYS A 478 -2.08 18.89 -20.62
CA LYS A 478 -3.36 18.44 -21.19
C LYS A 478 -3.33 17.05 -21.86
N GLU A 479 -2.15 16.44 -22.00
CA GLU A 479 -1.94 15.19 -22.73
C GLU A 479 -2.44 13.93 -22.00
N ASP A 480 -2.59 13.95 -20.67
CA ASP A 480 -3.11 12.80 -19.89
C ASP A 480 -4.25 13.21 -18.94
N SER A 481 -5.25 13.92 -19.48
CA SER A 481 -6.42 14.38 -18.72
C SER A 481 -7.23 13.24 -18.10
N GLU A 482 -7.17 12.03 -18.68
CA GLU A 482 -7.84 10.85 -18.14
C GLU A 482 -7.18 10.35 -16.85
N TRP A 483 -5.85 10.47 -16.72
CA TRP A 483 -5.13 10.02 -15.53
C TRP A 483 -5.30 10.98 -14.34
N ASP A 484 -5.62 12.25 -14.56
CA ASP A 484 -5.62 13.28 -13.50
C ASP A 484 -6.49 12.93 -12.28
N ILE A 485 -7.67 12.33 -12.49
CA ILE A 485 -8.53 11.88 -11.39
C ILE A 485 -7.88 10.75 -10.57
N TYR A 486 -7.18 9.83 -11.23
CA TYR A 486 -6.43 8.76 -10.56
C TYR A 486 -5.19 9.32 -9.86
N ALA A 487 -4.48 10.25 -10.49
CA ALA A 487 -3.36 10.97 -9.88
C ALA A 487 -3.80 11.73 -8.62
N ASN A 488 -4.99 12.36 -8.65
CA ASN A 488 -5.58 13.00 -7.47
C ASN A 488 -5.77 12.01 -6.34
N TYR A 489 -6.33 10.83 -6.62
CA TYR A 489 -6.48 9.76 -5.62
C TYR A 489 -5.12 9.29 -5.09
N MET A 490 -4.19 8.97 -5.99
CA MET A 490 -2.88 8.41 -5.67
C MET A 490 -1.94 9.39 -4.95
N SER A 491 -2.17 10.70 -5.07
CA SER A 491 -1.38 11.77 -4.42
C SER A 491 -1.23 11.63 -2.90
N THR A 492 -2.12 10.86 -2.25
CA THR A 492 -2.07 10.56 -0.82
C THR A 492 -2.38 9.10 -0.52
N SER A 493 -2.27 8.21 -1.52
CA SER A 493 -2.75 6.84 -1.39
C SER A 493 -1.70 5.80 -1.82
N ARG A 494 -1.86 4.61 -1.27
CA ARG A 494 -1.16 3.40 -1.68
C ARG A 494 -2.19 2.30 -1.86
N ILE A 495 -2.01 1.47 -2.88
CA ILE A 495 -2.82 0.29 -3.16
C ILE A 495 -1.92 -0.94 -3.03
N ASN A 496 -2.46 -2.00 -2.43
CA ASN A 496 -1.82 -3.29 -2.33
C ASN A 496 -2.79 -4.38 -2.78
N ILE A 497 -2.33 -5.35 -3.57
CA ILE A 497 -3.14 -6.49 -4.02
C ILE A 497 -2.49 -7.76 -3.48
N ASN A 498 -3.18 -8.47 -2.60
CA ASN A 498 -2.74 -9.77 -2.10
C ASN A 498 -3.57 -10.87 -2.77
N VAL A 499 -2.92 -11.87 -3.35
CA VAL A 499 -3.58 -13.00 -4.02
C VAL A 499 -3.14 -14.31 -3.40
N ARG A 500 -4.10 -15.22 -3.25
CA ARG A 500 -3.98 -16.47 -2.52
C ARG A 500 -4.74 -17.59 -3.26
N GLN A 501 -4.29 -18.81 -3.05
CA GLN A 501 -5.06 -20.01 -3.33
C GLN A 501 -5.72 -20.49 -2.03
N VAL A 502 -7.01 -20.82 -2.09
CA VAL A 502 -7.79 -21.21 -0.92
C VAL A 502 -7.68 -22.71 -0.67
N PHE A 503 -7.70 -23.52 -1.74
CA PHE A 503 -7.79 -25.00 -1.68
C PHE A 503 -6.57 -25.75 -2.21
#